data_AF-A0A842SEZ8-F1
#
_entry.id   AF-A0A842SEZ8-F1
#
_cell.length_a   1.000
_cell.length_b   1.000
_cell.length_c   1.000
_cell.angle_alpha   90.00
_cell.angle_beta   90.00
_cell.angle_gamma   90.00
#
_symmetry.space_group_name_H-M   'P 1'
#
loop_
_entity.id
_entity.type
_entity.pdbx_description
1 polymer ?
#
loop_
_entity_poly.entity_id
_entity_poly.type
_entity_poly.pdbx_seq_one_letter_code
_entity_poly.pdbx_strand_id
1 'polypeptide(L)'
;MDKKARLAIVSAIFIVSLLIVGFTIAKPNPRAEKHCRDGIDNDGDGYTDWPDDPGCTDKNDRTETDPDIECDDATDNDGDTLIDTEDSGCTGPTDDDESDCADSVCEGTETSETCPEDCGYPDSCSDSDGGIVLTTFGTTSGYYDDNAYSSDDYCTSSENIMEYYCLGDYEQGSIYSCGNDTYGPNYCMNGTFVYRDFYNSYCSSGECGTEIIPELITACGYPEVCEGGECVLPDSCSNTDGGFVPEEFGTVSGYIDEQEYSRQDICISNTTLVEFSCIGDYAYNSTVNCEQNLTTYCSDGRCI
;
A
#
# COMPACT_ATOMS: atom_id res chain seq x y z
N MET A 1 23.52 -15.29 -110.65
CA MET A 1 24.35 -15.91 -109.60
C MET A 1 25.12 -17.06 -110.20
N ASP A 2 26.45 -16.97 -110.13
CA ASP A 2 27.37 -18.04 -110.52
C ASP A 2 27.08 -19.33 -109.74
N LYS A 3 27.29 -20.50 -110.34
CA LYS A 3 27.00 -21.81 -109.71
C LYS A 3 27.73 -21.97 -108.37
N LYS A 4 28.92 -21.34 -108.24
CA LYS A 4 29.68 -21.28 -106.99
C LYS A 4 28.99 -20.49 -105.88
N ALA A 5 28.29 -19.40 -106.21
CA ALA A 5 27.56 -18.58 -105.24
C ALA A 5 26.32 -19.29 -104.68
N ARG A 6 25.64 -20.13 -105.50
CA ARG A 6 24.50 -20.93 -105.03
C ARG A 6 24.90 -22.00 -104.01
N LEU A 7 26.04 -22.66 -104.22
CA LEU A 7 26.53 -23.69 -103.31
C LEU A 7 26.96 -23.11 -101.95
N ALA A 8 27.61 -21.93 -101.96
CA ALA A 8 28.01 -21.23 -100.74
C ALA A 8 26.80 -20.79 -99.89
N ILE A 9 25.73 -20.30 -100.53
CA ILE A 9 24.51 -19.88 -99.82
C ILE A 9 23.77 -21.09 -99.25
N VAL A 10 23.68 -22.20 -99.98
CA VAL A 10 23.04 -23.44 -99.47
C VAL A 10 23.84 -24.02 -98.29
N SER A 11 25.18 -24.00 -98.35
CA SER A 11 26.03 -24.44 -97.24
C SER A 11 25.89 -23.54 -96.00
N ALA A 12 25.83 -22.21 -96.19
CA ALA A 12 25.69 -21.27 -95.09
C ALA A 12 24.32 -21.40 -94.42
N ILE A 13 23.24 -21.58 -95.21
CA ILE A 13 21.90 -21.82 -94.67
C ILE A 13 21.87 -23.15 -93.89
N PHE A 14 22.50 -24.21 -94.40
CA PHE A 14 22.51 -25.50 -93.70
C PHE A 14 23.27 -25.46 -92.37
N ILE A 15 24.39 -24.73 -92.31
CA ILE A 15 25.16 -24.54 -91.07
C ILE A 15 24.41 -23.65 -90.08
N VAL A 16 23.79 -22.56 -90.55
CA VAL A 16 22.95 -21.70 -89.70
C VAL A 16 21.73 -22.45 -89.19
N SER A 17 21.08 -23.29 -90.03
CA SER A 17 20.00 -24.16 -89.60
C SER A 17 20.45 -25.22 -88.59
N LEU A 18 21.64 -25.82 -88.76
CA LEU A 18 22.21 -26.76 -87.77
C LEU A 18 22.53 -26.08 -86.44
N LEU A 19 23.05 -24.85 -86.45
CA LEU A 19 23.33 -24.07 -85.25
C LEU A 19 22.06 -23.61 -84.54
N ILE A 20 21.02 -23.21 -85.29
CA ILE A 20 19.71 -22.85 -84.73
C ILE A 20 19.02 -24.08 -84.14
N VAL A 21 19.03 -25.23 -84.83
CA VAL A 21 18.45 -26.48 -84.31
C VAL A 21 19.21 -26.97 -83.08
N GLY A 22 20.56 -26.83 -83.05
CA GLY A 22 21.39 -27.17 -81.89
C GLY A 22 21.09 -26.35 -80.64
N PHE A 23 20.75 -25.06 -80.78
CA PHE A 23 20.34 -24.22 -79.66
C PHE A 23 18.90 -24.46 -79.18
N THR A 24 18.00 -24.93 -80.07
CA THR A 24 16.59 -25.18 -79.70
C THR A 24 16.29 -26.55 -79.05
N ILE A 25 17.29 -27.43 -78.88
CA ILE A 25 17.11 -28.76 -78.25
C ILE A 25 17.76 -28.84 -76.84
N ALA A 26 18.36 -27.76 -76.34
CA ALA A 26 18.64 -27.63 -74.91
C ALA A 26 17.35 -27.22 -74.17
N LYS A 27 16.41 -28.15 -74.05
CA LYS A 27 15.38 -28.03 -73.00
C LYS A 27 16.13 -28.13 -71.67
N PRO A 28 16.07 -27.15 -70.74
CA PRO A 28 16.36 -27.47 -69.35
C PRO A 28 15.37 -28.58 -68.99
N ASN A 29 15.92 -29.73 -68.66
CA ASN A 29 15.14 -30.84 -68.15
C ASN A 29 14.47 -30.32 -66.87
N PRO A 30 13.13 -30.24 -66.76
CA PRO A 30 12.49 -29.97 -65.48
C PRO A 30 12.48 -31.28 -64.70
N ARG A 31 13.65 -31.89 -64.53
CA ARG A 31 13.87 -32.76 -63.40
C ARG A 31 14.03 -31.74 -62.29
N ALA A 32 13.00 -31.60 -61.45
CA ALA A 32 13.13 -30.84 -60.22
C ALA A 32 14.52 -31.14 -59.65
N GLU A 33 15.36 -30.10 -59.61
CA GLU A 33 16.71 -30.21 -59.10
C GLU A 33 16.57 -30.68 -57.66
N LYS A 34 17.43 -31.61 -57.30
CA LYS A 34 17.31 -32.37 -56.07
C LYS A 34 18.39 -31.82 -55.17
N HIS A 35 18.04 -30.79 -54.42
CA HIS A 35 18.96 -29.97 -53.64
C HIS A 35 19.75 -30.86 -52.68
N CYS A 36 19.06 -31.74 -51.94
CA CYS A 36 19.62 -32.74 -51.01
C CYS A 36 20.63 -33.81 -51.55
N ARG A 37 21.22 -33.65 -52.73
CA ARG A 37 22.32 -34.50 -53.23
C ARG A 37 23.15 -33.85 -54.34
N ASP A 38 23.05 -32.54 -54.52
CA ASP A 38 23.75 -31.83 -55.58
C ASP A 38 25.08 -31.20 -55.11
N GLY A 39 25.36 -31.28 -53.81
CA GLY A 39 26.62 -30.88 -53.19
C GLY A 39 26.72 -29.38 -52.96
N ILE A 40 25.60 -28.68 -52.94
CA ILE A 40 25.46 -27.24 -52.73
C ILE A 40 24.51 -27.05 -51.55
N ASP A 41 24.86 -26.14 -50.65
CA ASP A 41 23.98 -25.58 -49.63
C ASP A 41 23.01 -24.59 -50.32
N ASN A 42 21.76 -25.02 -50.57
CA ASN A 42 20.80 -24.33 -51.42
C ASN A 42 19.86 -23.38 -50.65
N ASP A 43 19.73 -23.51 -49.33
CA ASP A 43 19.01 -22.59 -48.44
C ASP A 43 19.94 -21.71 -47.59
N GLY A 44 21.20 -22.11 -47.40
CA GLY A 44 22.24 -21.28 -46.81
C GLY A 44 22.40 -21.43 -45.30
N ASP A 45 21.89 -22.51 -44.71
CA ASP A 45 21.95 -22.80 -43.27
C ASP A 45 23.35 -23.33 -42.82
N GLY A 46 24.24 -23.58 -43.79
CA GLY A 46 25.60 -24.08 -43.58
C GLY A 46 25.74 -25.60 -43.59
N TYR A 47 24.64 -26.32 -43.78
CA TYR A 47 24.60 -27.75 -44.02
C TYR A 47 24.46 -28.03 -45.54
N THR A 48 24.65 -29.28 -45.95
CA THR A 48 24.66 -29.61 -47.38
C THR A 48 24.32 -31.07 -47.58
N ASP A 49 23.30 -31.33 -48.40
CA ASP A 49 22.84 -32.64 -48.82
C ASP A 49 22.45 -33.64 -47.69
N TRP A 50 21.58 -34.59 -48.06
CA TRP A 50 21.31 -35.75 -47.21
C TRP A 50 22.55 -36.64 -47.02
N PRO A 51 22.86 -37.13 -45.80
CA PRO A 51 22.10 -37.05 -44.54
C PRO A 51 22.64 -36.00 -43.56
N ASP A 52 23.59 -35.17 -43.99
CA ASP A 52 24.30 -34.26 -43.10
C ASP A 52 23.48 -32.98 -42.90
N ASP A 53 22.63 -32.65 -43.87
CA ASP A 53 21.64 -31.59 -43.87
C ASP A 53 20.34 -31.97 -43.12
N PRO A 54 19.95 -31.23 -42.06
CA PRO A 54 18.74 -31.47 -41.28
C PRO A 54 17.44 -31.36 -42.08
N GLY A 55 17.32 -30.36 -42.96
CA GLY A 55 16.09 -30.16 -43.70
C GLY A 55 15.93 -31.12 -44.89
N CYS A 56 16.96 -31.93 -45.16
CA CYS A 56 16.86 -33.11 -46.00
C CYS A 56 16.30 -34.34 -45.27
N THR A 57 15.02 -34.65 -45.47
CA THR A 57 14.45 -35.94 -45.04
C THR A 57 14.99 -37.12 -45.87
N ASP A 58 15.30 -36.84 -47.15
CA ASP A 58 15.66 -37.83 -48.17
C ASP A 58 16.49 -37.17 -49.30
N LYS A 59 17.51 -37.88 -49.82
CA LYS A 59 18.34 -37.45 -50.99
C LYS A 59 17.55 -37.09 -52.27
N ASN A 60 16.23 -37.25 -52.26
CA ASN A 60 15.30 -37.00 -53.33
C ASN A 60 14.41 -35.77 -53.12
N ASP A 61 14.64 -35.05 -52.05
CA ASP A 61 13.95 -33.80 -51.76
C ASP A 61 14.38 -32.70 -52.73
N ARG A 62 13.55 -31.67 -52.79
CA ARG A 62 13.65 -30.57 -53.76
C ARG A 62 14.07 -29.25 -53.12
N THR A 63 14.09 -29.24 -51.81
CA THR A 63 14.48 -28.17 -50.91
C THR A 63 15.38 -28.82 -49.87
N GLU A 64 16.25 -28.03 -49.27
CA GLU A 64 17.06 -28.43 -48.12
C GLU A 64 16.41 -27.99 -46.80
N THR A 65 15.16 -27.48 -46.85
CA THR A 65 14.30 -27.12 -45.71
C THR A 65 13.32 -28.25 -45.34
N ASP A 66 13.04 -28.50 -44.06
CA ASP A 66 12.05 -29.46 -43.56
C ASP A 66 10.83 -28.78 -42.92
N PRO A 67 9.61 -28.94 -43.47
CA PRO A 67 8.38 -28.37 -42.90
C PRO A 67 7.96 -28.92 -41.53
N ASP A 68 8.65 -29.94 -41.01
CA ASP A 68 8.45 -30.46 -39.66
C ASP A 68 9.41 -29.81 -38.63
N ILE A 69 10.32 -28.91 -39.03
CA ILE A 69 11.29 -28.19 -38.19
C ILE A 69 11.01 -26.68 -38.32
N GLU A 70 10.49 -26.04 -37.27
CA GLU A 70 10.08 -24.63 -37.34
C GLU A 70 11.24 -23.70 -37.72
N CYS A 71 12.45 -23.97 -37.23
CA CYS A 71 13.65 -23.18 -37.54
C CYS A 71 14.31 -23.48 -38.90
N ASP A 72 13.67 -24.28 -39.75
CA ASP A 72 14.16 -24.64 -41.09
C ASP A 72 13.01 -24.94 -42.08
N ASP A 73 11.85 -24.29 -41.92
CA ASP A 73 10.67 -24.49 -42.80
C ASP A 73 10.39 -23.32 -43.77
N ALA A 74 11.19 -22.26 -43.72
CA ALA A 74 11.06 -21.02 -44.49
C ALA A 74 9.79 -20.21 -44.19
N THR A 75 9.23 -20.35 -42.99
CA THR A 75 8.06 -19.65 -42.47
C THR A 75 8.42 -18.91 -41.18
N ASP A 76 7.58 -17.94 -40.81
CA ASP A 76 7.63 -17.18 -39.55
C ASP A 76 6.52 -17.78 -38.67
N ASN A 77 6.88 -18.76 -37.85
CA ASN A 77 5.95 -19.60 -37.10
C ASN A 77 5.49 -18.94 -35.80
N ASP A 78 6.28 -18.03 -35.25
CA ASP A 78 5.99 -17.30 -34.01
C ASP A 78 5.39 -15.89 -34.26
N GLY A 79 5.56 -15.34 -35.47
CA GLY A 79 4.99 -14.07 -35.94
C GLY A 79 5.83 -12.82 -35.63
N ASP A 80 7.10 -12.97 -35.28
CA ASP A 80 8.00 -11.87 -34.90
C ASP A 80 8.65 -11.14 -36.09
N THR A 81 8.47 -11.68 -37.31
CA THR A 81 8.99 -11.24 -38.63
C THR A 81 10.37 -11.70 -39.04
N LEU A 82 11.08 -12.44 -38.19
CA LEU A 82 12.25 -13.22 -38.53
C LEU A 82 11.80 -14.61 -39.00
N ILE A 83 12.72 -15.36 -39.60
CA ILE A 83 12.47 -16.70 -40.12
C ILE A 83 13.70 -17.58 -39.90
N ASP A 84 13.47 -18.83 -39.55
CA ASP A 84 14.47 -19.90 -39.49
C ASP A 84 15.71 -19.49 -38.68
N THR A 85 16.91 -19.84 -39.13
CA THR A 85 18.19 -19.47 -38.50
C THR A 85 18.52 -17.97 -38.42
N GLU A 86 17.71 -17.08 -39.02
CA GLU A 86 17.81 -15.63 -38.79
C GLU A 86 16.96 -15.18 -37.60
N ASP A 87 16.03 -16.02 -37.15
CA ASP A 87 15.25 -15.86 -35.92
C ASP A 87 16.13 -16.05 -34.67
N SER A 88 15.85 -15.25 -33.63
CA SER A 88 16.53 -15.36 -32.35
C SER A 88 16.03 -16.49 -31.46
N GLY A 89 14.81 -16.99 -31.70
CA GLY A 89 14.25 -18.19 -31.06
C GLY A 89 14.82 -19.50 -31.60
N CYS A 90 15.69 -19.44 -32.61
CA CYS A 90 16.30 -20.62 -33.21
C CYS A 90 17.77 -20.81 -32.76
N THR A 91 18.08 -21.88 -32.01
CA THR A 91 19.48 -22.26 -31.72
C THR A 91 20.26 -22.71 -32.95
N GLY A 92 19.55 -23.15 -33.99
CA GLY A 92 20.07 -23.62 -35.26
C GLY A 92 19.03 -24.37 -36.10
N PRO A 93 19.40 -24.89 -37.28
CA PRO A 93 18.45 -25.48 -38.25
C PRO A 93 17.94 -26.88 -37.85
N THR A 94 18.27 -27.36 -36.64
CA THR A 94 17.71 -28.60 -36.08
C THR A 94 16.71 -28.33 -34.96
N ASP A 95 16.51 -27.07 -34.61
CA ASP A 95 15.63 -26.64 -33.54
C ASP A 95 14.17 -26.68 -34.01
N ASP A 96 13.28 -27.26 -33.21
CA ASP A 96 11.90 -27.51 -33.61
C ASP A 96 10.89 -26.51 -33.06
N ASP A 97 11.37 -25.44 -32.42
CA ASP A 97 10.56 -24.33 -31.89
C ASP A 97 11.22 -23.01 -32.32
N GLU A 98 10.49 -22.17 -33.06
CA GLU A 98 10.93 -20.81 -33.44
C GLU A 98 10.48 -19.77 -32.41
N SER A 99 9.79 -20.17 -31.34
CA SER A 99 9.26 -19.23 -30.35
C SER A 99 10.39 -18.61 -29.53
N ASP A 100 10.51 -17.29 -29.61
CA ASP A 100 11.32 -16.40 -28.76
C ASP A 100 11.00 -16.48 -27.23
N CYS A 101 10.02 -17.29 -26.82
CA CYS A 101 9.64 -17.49 -25.41
C CYS A 101 8.73 -18.72 -25.19
N ALA A 102 8.81 -19.28 -23.98
CA ALA A 102 8.17 -20.48 -23.43
C ALA A 102 8.69 -21.85 -23.91
N ASP A 103 9.93 -21.92 -24.43
CA ASP A 103 10.60 -23.15 -24.89
C ASP A 103 11.52 -23.80 -23.81
N SER A 104 11.65 -23.15 -22.65
CA SER A 104 12.54 -23.49 -21.52
C SER A 104 14.04 -23.29 -21.76
N VAL A 105 14.44 -22.50 -22.77
CA VAL A 105 15.83 -22.16 -23.06
C VAL A 105 15.99 -20.64 -23.12
N CYS A 106 16.87 -20.09 -22.28
CA CYS A 106 17.12 -18.64 -22.28
C CYS A 106 18.16 -18.26 -23.36
N GLU A 107 17.72 -17.74 -24.49
CA GLU A 107 18.58 -17.51 -25.65
C GLU A 107 18.27 -16.26 -26.49
N GLY A 108 18.98 -16.09 -27.61
CA GLY A 108 18.72 -15.01 -28.54
C GLY A 108 18.71 -13.60 -27.92
N THR A 109 17.55 -12.93 -28.04
CA THR A 109 17.29 -11.60 -27.49
C THR A 109 16.50 -11.61 -26.18
N GLU A 110 16.25 -12.80 -25.62
CA GLU A 110 15.50 -12.97 -24.41
C GLU A 110 16.20 -12.37 -23.20
N THR A 111 15.38 -11.81 -22.32
CA THR A 111 15.81 -11.30 -21.02
C THR A 111 14.73 -11.64 -20.01
N SER A 112 15.07 -11.64 -18.73
CA SER A 112 14.09 -11.79 -17.65
C SER A 112 12.97 -10.72 -17.70
N GLU A 113 13.12 -9.63 -18.44
CA GLU A 113 12.08 -8.61 -18.65
C GLU A 113 11.17 -8.89 -19.85
N THR A 114 11.69 -9.53 -20.90
CA THR A 114 10.99 -9.78 -22.16
C THR A 114 10.46 -11.20 -22.28
N CYS A 115 11.16 -12.18 -21.69
CA CYS A 115 10.76 -13.57 -21.57
C CYS A 115 11.16 -14.14 -20.19
N PRO A 116 10.36 -13.86 -19.14
CA PRO A 116 10.64 -14.35 -17.79
C PRO A 116 10.36 -15.86 -17.62
N GLU A 117 9.58 -16.46 -18.52
CA GLU A 117 9.29 -17.88 -18.50
C GLU A 117 10.56 -18.74 -18.68
N ASP A 118 11.48 -18.33 -19.56
CA ASP A 118 12.71 -19.09 -19.85
C ASP A 118 13.95 -18.49 -19.18
N CYS A 119 14.07 -17.16 -19.16
CA CYS A 119 15.19 -16.46 -18.53
C CYS A 119 15.01 -16.17 -17.04
N GLY A 120 13.93 -16.66 -16.44
CA GLY A 120 13.61 -16.45 -15.04
C GLY A 120 12.99 -15.08 -14.77
N TYR A 121 12.36 -14.95 -13.60
CA TYR A 121 11.69 -13.72 -13.18
C TYR A 121 12.67 -12.83 -12.44
N PRO A 122 12.83 -11.56 -12.84
CA PRO A 122 13.77 -10.67 -12.20
C PRO A 122 13.35 -10.45 -10.74
N ASP A 123 14.36 -10.30 -9.87
CA ASP A 123 14.14 -9.90 -8.48
C ASP A 123 13.21 -8.67 -8.47
N SER A 124 12.14 -8.77 -7.69
CA SER A 124 11.12 -7.74 -7.64
C SER A 124 10.44 -7.73 -6.27
N CYS A 125 9.95 -6.55 -5.90
CA CYS A 125 9.21 -6.35 -4.68
C CYS A 125 8.11 -5.30 -4.90
N SER A 126 6.88 -5.68 -4.57
CA SER A 126 5.72 -4.81 -4.51
C SER A 126 5.15 -4.85 -3.10
N ASP A 127 4.86 -3.67 -2.57
CA ASP A 127 4.36 -3.46 -1.22
C ASP A 127 2.97 -2.81 -1.30
N SER A 128 1.99 -3.42 -0.65
CA SER A 128 0.59 -2.98 -0.72
C SER A 128 0.29 -1.71 0.09
N ASP A 129 1.05 -1.40 1.14
CA ASP A 129 0.82 -0.24 2.00
C ASP A 129 1.83 0.90 1.76
N GLY A 130 2.92 0.61 1.06
CA GLY A 130 3.84 1.59 0.52
C GLY A 130 4.99 1.95 1.45
N GLY A 131 5.57 0.96 2.13
CA GLY A 131 6.83 1.06 2.84
C GLY A 131 6.67 0.65 4.30
N ILE A 132 7.09 1.52 5.21
CA ILE A 132 6.95 1.23 6.65
C ILE A 132 5.68 1.93 7.14
N VAL A 133 4.54 1.25 7.08
CA VAL A 133 3.20 1.74 7.43
C VAL A 133 2.53 0.82 8.46
N LEU A 134 3.02 0.92 9.70
CA LEU A 134 2.58 0.07 10.82
C LEU A 134 1.06 0.09 11.14
N THR A 135 0.30 1.07 10.67
CA THR A 135 -1.13 1.27 11.00
C THR A 135 -2.09 0.73 9.95
N THR A 136 -1.58 -0.01 8.96
CA THR A 136 -2.38 -0.58 7.88
C THR A 136 -1.83 -1.96 7.61
N PHE A 137 -2.70 -2.95 7.48
CA PHE A 137 -2.26 -4.28 7.10
C PHE A 137 -1.60 -4.25 5.72
N GLY A 138 -0.31 -4.58 5.66
CA GLY A 138 0.49 -4.69 4.46
C GLY A 138 0.84 -6.13 4.07
N THR A 139 1.15 -6.28 2.78
CA THR A 139 1.69 -7.49 2.17
C THR A 139 2.78 -7.07 1.18
N THR A 140 3.98 -7.63 1.33
CA THR A 140 5.01 -7.63 0.29
C THR A 140 4.86 -8.85 -0.60
N SER A 141 5.10 -8.68 -1.89
CA SER A 141 5.09 -9.78 -2.87
C SER A 141 6.01 -9.49 -4.04
N GLY A 142 6.54 -10.54 -4.66
CA GLY A 142 7.43 -10.41 -5.81
C GLY A 142 8.19 -11.69 -6.09
N TYR A 143 9.36 -11.56 -6.71
CA TYR A 143 10.27 -12.66 -7.03
C TYR A 143 11.63 -12.43 -6.39
N TYR A 144 12.25 -13.51 -5.91
CA TYR A 144 13.62 -13.51 -5.40
C TYR A 144 14.30 -14.81 -5.83
N ASP A 145 15.41 -14.72 -6.58
CA ASP A 145 16.09 -15.89 -7.18
C ASP A 145 15.07 -16.80 -7.91
N ASP A 146 14.24 -16.25 -8.82
CA ASP A 146 13.15 -16.95 -9.56
C ASP A 146 12.02 -17.55 -8.73
N ASN A 147 12.03 -17.35 -7.40
CA ASN A 147 10.97 -17.87 -6.54
C ASN A 147 9.99 -16.76 -6.19
N ALA A 148 8.72 -16.98 -6.53
CA ALA A 148 7.64 -16.10 -6.10
C ALA A 148 7.49 -16.16 -4.58
N TYR A 149 7.37 -14.99 -3.94
CA TYR A 149 7.12 -14.85 -2.51
C TYR A 149 5.96 -13.90 -2.22
N SER A 150 5.39 -14.06 -1.02
CA SER A 150 4.39 -13.17 -0.47
C SER A 150 4.50 -13.23 1.06
N SER A 151 4.72 -12.08 1.69
CA SER A 151 4.85 -11.96 3.14
C SER A 151 3.86 -10.92 3.66
N ASP A 152 3.01 -11.33 4.59
CA ASP A 152 2.06 -10.44 5.25
C ASP A 152 2.66 -9.87 6.53
N ASP A 153 2.31 -8.63 6.86
CA ASP A 153 2.58 -8.08 8.18
C ASP A 153 1.87 -8.89 9.26
N TYR A 154 2.54 -9.05 10.39
CA TYR A 154 1.98 -9.81 11.49
C TYR A 154 2.47 -9.34 12.84
N CYS A 155 1.61 -9.55 13.84
CA CYS A 155 1.94 -9.24 15.21
C CYS A 155 2.89 -10.30 15.77
N THR A 156 4.11 -9.89 16.14
CA THR A 156 5.06 -10.76 16.85
C THR A 156 4.72 -10.86 18.35
N SER A 157 4.07 -9.83 18.89
CA SER A 157 3.43 -9.83 20.21
C SER A 157 2.22 -8.90 20.21
N SER A 158 1.56 -8.72 21.36
CA SER A 158 0.47 -7.74 21.51
C SER A 158 0.91 -6.28 21.34
N GLU A 159 2.22 -5.99 21.31
CA GLU A 159 2.78 -4.63 21.30
C GLU A 159 3.76 -4.41 20.15
N ASN A 160 4.14 -5.46 19.43
CA ASN A 160 5.14 -5.39 18.36
C ASN A 160 4.61 -6.04 17.08
N ILE A 161 4.93 -5.40 15.97
CA ILE A 161 4.60 -5.81 14.62
C ILE A 161 5.89 -6.17 13.88
N MET A 162 5.86 -7.28 13.13
CA MET A 162 6.82 -7.51 12.05
C MET A 162 6.26 -6.82 10.82
N GLU A 163 6.99 -5.83 10.35
CA GLU A 163 6.72 -5.12 9.12
C GLU A 163 7.57 -5.70 8.00
N TYR A 164 6.92 -6.11 6.91
CA TYR A 164 7.59 -6.37 5.65
C TYR A 164 7.40 -5.19 4.71
N TYR A 165 8.50 -4.74 4.10
CA TYR A 165 8.47 -3.60 3.19
C TYR A 165 9.50 -3.73 2.07
N CYS A 166 9.26 -3.06 0.95
CA CYS A 166 10.19 -3.08 -0.17
C CYS A 166 11.29 -2.02 -0.05
N LEU A 167 12.54 -2.42 -0.29
CA LEU A 167 13.67 -1.51 -0.48
C LEU A 167 14.29 -1.73 -1.87
N GLY A 168 13.79 -0.99 -2.84
CA GLY A 168 14.06 -1.30 -4.25
C GLY A 168 13.36 -2.61 -4.62
N ASP A 169 14.10 -3.52 -5.24
CA ASP A 169 13.57 -4.81 -5.72
C ASP A 169 13.59 -5.92 -4.64
N TYR A 170 14.01 -5.59 -3.42
CA TYR A 170 14.21 -6.57 -2.35
C TYR A 170 13.27 -6.34 -1.16
N GLU A 171 12.67 -7.42 -0.67
CA GLU A 171 11.93 -7.44 0.59
C GLU A 171 12.87 -7.22 1.79
N GLN A 172 12.43 -6.40 2.73
CA GLN A 172 13.02 -6.24 4.05
C GLN A 172 11.98 -6.59 5.11
N GLY A 173 12.46 -7.07 6.26
CA GLY A 173 11.63 -7.34 7.43
C GLY A 173 12.20 -6.69 8.67
N SER A 174 11.41 -5.97 9.45
CA SER A 174 11.85 -5.37 10.71
C SER A 174 10.75 -5.34 11.75
N ILE A 175 11.13 -5.52 13.02
CA ILE A 175 10.20 -5.50 14.14
C ILE A 175 10.10 -4.07 14.67
N TYR A 176 8.88 -3.54 14.71
CA TYR A 176 8.55 -2.24 15.30
C TYR A 176 7.62 -2.40 16.50
N SER A 177 7.69 -1.43 17.41
CA SER A 177 6.73 -1.31 18.51
C SER A 177 5.55 -0.45 18.05
N CYS A 178 4.33 -0.88 18.36
CA CYS A 178 3.10 -0.15 18.05
C CYS A 178 2.90 1.12 18.89
N GLY A 179 3.79 1.40 19.84
CA GLY A 179 3.72 2.55 20.71
C GLY A 179 3.88 2.16 22.18
N ASN A 180 3.76 3.17 23.05
CA ASN A 180 3.69 2.96 24.48
C ASN A 180 2.31 3.40 24.96
N ASP A 181 1.80 2.70 25.98
CA ASP A 181 0.58 3.11 26.63
C ASP A 181 0.73 4.46 27.31
N THR A 182 -0.28 5.32 27.16
CA THR A 182 -0.27 6.66 27.76
C THR A 182 -1.58 6.99 28.44
N TYR A 183 -1.54 8.00 29.30
CA TYR A 183 -2.71 8.52 29.97
C TYR A 183 -2.99 9.95 29.52
N GLY A 184 -4.26 10.23 29.22
CA GLY A 184 -4.76 11.58 28.96
C GLY A 184 -4.83 12.43 30.24
N PRO A 185 -5.27 13.69 30.12
CA PRO A 185 -5.63 14.50 31.28
C PRO A 185 -6.90 13.97 31.95
N ASN A 186 -7.08 14.31 33.23
CA ASN A 186 -8.34 14.05 33.91
C ASN A 186 -9.46 14.92 33.30
N TYR A 187 -10.68 14.39 33.26
CA TYR A 187 -11.86 15.11 32.81
C TYR A 187 -13.09 14.70 33.60
N CYS A 188 -14.14 15.53 33.53
CA CYS A 188 -15.37 15.31 34.26
C CYS A 188 -16.41 14.58 33.42
N MET A 189 -17.05 13.57 34.01
CA MET A 189 -18.18 12.87 33.43
C MET A 189 -19.37 12.93 34.39
N ASN A 190 -20.54 13.32 33.88
CA ASN A 190 -21.78 13.47 34.66
C ASN A 190 -21.69 14.43 35.87
N GLY A 191 -20.68 15.31 35.93
CA GLY A 191 -20.55 16.36 36.96
C GLY A 191 -20.14 15.89 38.36
N THR A 192 -20.01 14.58 38.60
CA THR A 192 -19.62 14.02 39.91
C THR A 192 -18.55 12.94 39.80
N PHE A 193 -18.04 12.64 38.60
CA PHE A 193 -17.02 11.62 38.41
C PHE A 193 -15.84 12.21 37.64
N VAL A 194 -14.64 11.93 38.15
CA VAL A 194 -13.37 12.23 37.49
C VAL A 194 -12.92 10.98 36.75
N TYR A 195 -12.73 11.10 35.44
CA TYR A 195 -12.22 10.07 34.56
C TYR A 195 -10.89 10.50 33.96
N ARG A 196 -10.18 9.53 33.37
CA ARG A 196 -9.02 9.76 32.53
C ARG A 196 -9.00 8.71 31.42
N ASP A 197 -8.59 9.11 30.23
CA ASP A 197 -8.44 8.19 29.11
C ASP A 197 -7.12 7.43 29.23
N PHE A 198 -7.17 6.10 29.17
CA PHE A 198 -6.02 5.24 28.93
C PHE A 198 -5.94 4.92 27.44
N TYR A 199 -4.83 5.30 26.81
CA TYR A 199 -4.54 5.03 25.41
C TYR A 199 -3.69 3.76 25.34
N ASN A 200 -4.35 2.64 25.05
CA ASN A 200 -3.74 1.32 24.91
C ASN A 200 -3.20 1.16 23.48
N SER A 201 -1.88 1.04 23.32
CA SER A 201 -1.26 0.79 22.01
C SER A 201 -1.08 -0.70 21.83
N TYR A 202 -1.64 -1.27 20.76
CA TYR A 202 -1.63 -2.71 20.55
C TYR A 202 -1.40 -3.08 19.10
N CYS A 203 -0.93 -4.31 18.86
CA CYS A 203 -0.93 -4.94 17.55
C CYS A 203 -2.09 -5.94 17.47
N SER A 204 -2.89 -5.87 16.41
CA SER A 204 -3.89 -6.89 16.09
C SER A 204 -4.00 -7.07 14.59
N SER A 205 -4.13 -8.31 14.13
CA SER A 205 -4.36 -8.63 12.72
C SER A 205 -3.32 -8.06 11.75
N GLY A 206 -2.06 -7.94 12.18
CA GLY A 206 -0.99 -7.41 11.33
C GLY A 206 -1.01 -5.89 11.15
N GLU A 207 -1.67 -5.16 12.05
CA GLU A 207 -1.61 -3.70 12.09
C GLU A 207 -1.57 -3.19 13.54
N CYS A 208 -0.93 -2.04 13.74
CA CYS A 208 -0.91 -1.31 14.99
C CYS A 208 -2.16 -0.45 15.13
N GLY A 209 -2.79 -0.52 16.31
CA GLY A 209 -3.96 0.24 16.68
C GLY A 209 -3.81 0.92 18.03
N THR A 210 -4.72 1.85 18.30
CA THR A 210 -4.86 2.50 19.60
C THR A 210 -6.30 2.41 20.07
N GLU A 211 -6.51 1.86 21.26
CA GLU A 211 -7.82 1.81 21.91
C GLU A 211 -7.87 2.82 23.06
N ILE A 212 -9.00 3.53 23.19
CA ILE A 212 -9.22 4.49 24.26
C ILE A 212 -10.14 3.85 25.30
N ILE A 213 -9.63 3.68 26.52
CA ILE A 213 -10.34 3.07 27.64
C ILE A 213 -10.54 4.12 28.73
N PRO A 214 -11.77 4.61 28.97
CA PRO A 214 -12.05 5.52 30.07
C PRO A 214 -11.88 4.83 31.43
N GLU A 215 -10.96 5.32 32.25
CA GLU A 215 -10.76 4.85 33.62
C GLU A 215 -11.37 5.82 34.63
N LEU A 216 -12.16 5.28 35.56
CA LEU A 216 -12.68 6.06 36.69
C LEU A 216 -11.57 6.30 37.70
N ILE A 217 -11.22 7.57 37.92
CA ILE A 217 -10.22 7.96 38.93
C ILE A 217 -10.89 8.08 40.30
N THR A 218 -11.98 8.83 40.39
CA THR A 218 -12.72 9.01 41.65
C THR A 218 -14.15 9.48 41.40
N ALA A 219 -15.02 9.26 42.39
CA ALA A 219 -16.35 9.86 42.47
C ALA A 219 -16.32 10.97 43.52
N CYS A 220 -16.69 12.20 43.14
CA CYS A 220 -16.75 13.34 44.04
C CYS A 220 -17.84 13.11 45.09
N GLY A 221 -17.49 13.31 46.36
CA GLY A 221 -18.42 13.09 47.46
C GLY A 221 -19.34 14.29 47.63
N TYR A 222 -20.59 14.11 48.04
CA TYR A 222 -21.43 15.27 48.35
C TYR A 222 -20.82 16.10 49.50
N PRO A 223 -20.65 17.44 49.36
CA PRO A 223 -21.24 18.32 48.34
C PRO A 223 -20.33 18.71 47.15
N GLU A 224 -19.19 18.06 46.97
CA GLU A 224 -18.24 18.29 45.86
C GLU A 224 -18.86 18.02 44.49
N VAL A 225 -18.40 18.76 43.50
CA VAL A 225 -18.70 18.57 42.07
C VAL A 225 -17.40 18.38 41.31
N CYS A 226 -17.47 17.74 40.14
CA CYS A 226 -16.31 17.64 39.25
C CYS A 226 -16.23 18.89 38.37
N GLU A 227 -15.13 19.62 38.47
CA GLU A 227 -14.79 20.74 37.59
C GLU A 227 -13.32 20.63 37.17
N GLY A 228 -13.02 20.84 35.88
CA GLY A 228 -11.64 20.82 35.39
C GLY A 228 -10.91 19.48 35.52
N GLY A 229 -11.60 18.36 35.76
CA GLY A 229 -10.98 17.05 36.00
C GLY A 229 -10.57 16.82 37.46
N GLU A 230 -11.07 17.65 38.39
CA GLU A 230 -10.84 17.54 39.82
C GLU A 230 -12.16 17.66 40.58
N CYS A 231 -12.21 17.12 41.80
CA CYS A 231 -13.35 17.32 42.69
C CYS A 231 -13.14 18.62 43.46
N VAL A 232 -14.05 19.57 43.26
CA VAL A 232 -14.02 20.89 43.89
C VAL A 232 -15.27 21.08 44.73
N LEU A 233 -15.13 21.80 45.84
CA LEU A 233 -16.29 22.26 46.62
C LEU A 233 -16.86 23.51 45.95
N PRO A 234 -18.09 23.47 45.44
CA PRO A 234 -18.66 24.64 44.80
C PRO A 234 -18.89 25.75 45.83
N ASP A 235 -18.73 27.00 45.40
CA ASP A 235 -19.16 28.16 46.17
C ASP A 235 -20.62 27.96 46.58
N SER A 236 -20.94 28.22 47.85
CA SER A 236 -22.29 28.05 48.37
C SER A 236 -22.53 28.93 49.58
N CYS A 237 -23.80 29.28 49.78
CA CYS A 237 -24.25 30.07 50.91
C CYS A 237 -25.60 29.54 51.41
N SER A 238 -25.67 29.24 52.71
CA SER A 238 -26.90 28.89 53.43
C SER A 238 -27.11 29.85 54.58
N ASN A 239 -28.36 30.30 54.78
CA ASN A 239 -28.73 31.20 55.86
C ASN A 239 -29.84 30.58 56.73
N THR A 240 -29.66 30.60 58.05
CA THR A 240 -30.59 30.01 59.01
C THR A 240 -31.91 30.78 59.21
N ASP A 241 -31.93 32.09 58.98
CA ASP A 241 -33.12 32.94 59.15
C ASP A 241 -33.88 33.19 57.83
N GLY A 242 -33.38 32.64 56.72
CA GLY A 242 -34.01 32.73 55.41
C GLY A 242 -33.76 34.02 54.63
N GLY A 243 -32.83 34.90 55.05
CA GLY A 243 -32.42 36.03 54.22
C GLY A 243 -32.03 37.27 55.00
N PHE A 244 -32.63 38.40 54.66
CA PHE A 244 -32.49 39.64 55.41
C PHE A 244 -33.70 39.77 56.36
N VAL A 245 -33.55 39.25 57.58
CA VAL A 245 -34.52 39.29 58.68
C VAL A 245 -33.88 39.90 59.95
N PRO A 246 -33.86 41.24 60.11
CA PRO A 246 -33.18 41.91 61.22
C PRO A 246 -33.71 41.57 62.62
N GLU A 247 -34.93 41.04 62.72
CA GLU A 247 -35.58 40.67 63.98
C GLU A 247 -35.25 39.24 64.46
N GLU A 248 -34.61 38.43 63.62
CA GLU A 248 -34.19 37.07 63.94
C GLU A 248 -32.67 36.98 64.03
N PHE A 249 -32.17 36.00 64.80
CA PHE A 249 -30.73 35.75 64.85
C PHE A 249 -30.37 34.79 63.72
N GLY A 250 -29.60 35.28 62.75
CA GLY A 250 -29.11 34.56 61.60
C GLY A 250 -27.69 34.03 61.75
N THR A 251 -27.40 32.97 61.02
CA THR A 251 -26.06 32.47 60.74
C THR A 251 -26.00 32.13 59.26
N VAL A 252 -25.02 32.73 58.59
CA VAL A 252 -24.66 32.41 57.22
C VAL A 252 -23.45 31.50 57.21
N SER A 253 -23.55 30.36 56.55
CA SER A 253 -22.46 29.39 56.40
C SER A 253 -22.40 28.82 55.00
N GLY A 254 -21.23 28.41 54.56
CA GLY A 254 -21.03 27.80 53.24
C GLY A 254 -19.57 27.67 52.87
N TYR A 255 -19.28 27.63 51.58
CA TYR A 255 -17.94 27.49 51.02
C TYR A 255 -17.66 28.63 50.04
N ILE A 256 -16.45 29.20 50.09
CA ILE A 256 -15.93 30.14 49.08
C ILE A 256 -14.49 29.72 48.80
N ASP A 257 -14.11 29.55 47.53
CA ASP A 257 -12.76 29.11 47.13
C ASP A 257 -12.30 27.86 47.93
N GLU A 258 -13.19 26.86 48.05
CA GLU A 258 -13.01 25.62 48.84
C GLU A 258 -12.82 25.82 50.35
N GLN A 259 -12.91 27.04 50.87
CA GLN A 259 -12.79 27.34 52.29
C GLN A 259 -14.17 27.46 52.94
N GLU A 260 -14.40 26.66 53.99
CA GLU A 260 -15.59 26.78 54.82
C GLU A 260 -15.59 28.12 55.58
N TYR A 261 -16.74 28.78 55.59
CA TYR A 261 -16.95 29.98 56.38
C TYR A 261 -18.26 29.90 57.17
N SER A 262 -18.28 30.59 58.31
CA SER A 262 -19.49 30.82 59.10
C SER A 262 -19.45 32.22 59.69
N ARG A 263 -20.54 32.97 59.53
CA ARG A 263 -20.71 34.34 60.02
C ARG A 263 -22.07 34.45 60.67
N GLN A 264 -22.12 35.07 61.83
CA GLN A 264 -23.33 35.25 62.60
C GLN A 264 -23.69 36.71 62.66
N ASP A 265 -24.98 37.00 62.75
CA ASP A 265 -25.46 38.35 62.99
C ASP A 265 -24.88 38.90 64.29
N ILE A 266 -24.47 40.15 64.23
CA ILE A 266 -23.71 40.75 65.33
C ILE A 266 -24.10 42.19 65.56
N CYS A 267 -24.39 42.50 66.82
CA CYS A 267 -24.54 43.87 67.28
C CYS A 267 -23.16 44.51 67.43
N ILE A 268 -22.83 45.48 66.57
CA ILE A 268 -21.59 46.26 66.69
C ILE A 268 -21.77 47.47 67.63
N SER A 269 -23.01 47.85 67.90
CA SER A 269 -23.40 48.81 68.94
C SER A 269 -24.75 48.43 69.53
N ASN A 270 -25.24 49.17 70.52
CA ASN A 270 -26.58 48.98 71.07
C ASN A 270 -27.72 49.33 70.09
N THR A 271 -27.41 49.95 68.95
CA THR A 271 -28.42 50.38 67.96
C THR A 271 -28.09 49.89 66.55
N THR A 272 -26.94 49.28 66.35
CA THR A 272 -26.44 48.90 65.03
C THR A 272 -26.20 47.39 64.95
N LEU A 273 -26.98 46.75 64.10
CA LEU A 273 -26.87 45.35 63.72
C LEU A 273 -26.05 45.26 62.41
N VAL A 274 -25.11 44.31 62.36
CA VAL A 274 -24.57 43.80 61.10
C VAL A 274 -25.25 42.48 60.85
N GLU A 275 -26.05 42.47 59.79
CA GLU A 275 -26.87 41.34 59.39
C GLU A 275 -26.22 40.64 58.20
N PHE A 276 -25.98 39.35 58.35
CA PHE A 276 -25.43 38.50 57.31
C PHE A 276 -26.55 37.78 56.58
N SER A 277 -26.52 37.83 55.25
CA SER A 277 -27.49 37.14 54.39
C SER A 277 -26.82 36.52 53.17
N CYS A 278 -27.51 35.57 52.52
CA CYS A 278 -27.06 35.01 51.25
C CYS A 278 -27.68 35.73 50.06
N ILE A 279 -26.86 36.06 49.05
CA ILE A 279 -27.35 36.44 47.72
C ILE A 279 -26.65 35.53 46.70
N GLY A 280 -27.40 34.58 46.14
CA GLY A 280 -26.81 33.48 45.39
C GLY A 280 -25.90 32.65 46.30
N ASP A 281 -24.70 32.35 45.81
CA ASP A 281 -23.71 31.51 46.52
C ASP A 281 -22.77 32.31 47.43
N TYR A 282 -22.98 33.62 47.57
CA TYR A 282 -22.11 34.50 48.35
C TYR A 282 -22.80 35.09 49.58
N ALA A 283 -22.04 35.20 50.66
CA ALA A 283 -22.46 35.90 51.87
C ALA A 283 -22.28 37.42 51.73
N TYR A 284 -23.33 38.16 52.07
CA TYR A 284 -23.35 39.61 52.12
C TYR A 284 -23.59 40.06 53.55
N ASN A 285 -23.08 41.25 53.89
CA ASN A 285 -23.46 41.91 55.13
C ASN A 285 -24.12 43.25 54.83
N SER A 286 -25.14 43.56 55.61
CA SER A 286 -25.84 44.84 55.59
C SER A 286 -25.86 45.41 57.00
N THR A 287 -25.79 46.74 57.10
CA THR A 287 -25.87 47.41 58.40
C THR A 287 -27.29 47.94 58.61
N VAL A 288 -27.91 47.52 59.71
CA VAL A 288 -29.27 47.93 60.08
C VAL A 288 -29.20 48.79 61.34
N ASN A 289 -29.88 49.93 61.29
CA ASN A 289 -30.12 50.73 62.48
C ASN A 289 -31.45 50.30 63.11
N CYS A 290 -31.39 49.73 64.31
CA CYS A 290 -32.56 49.28 65.04
C CYS A 290 -33.42 50.45 65.56
N GLU A 291 -32.96 51.71 65.55
CA GLU A 291 -33.71 52.91 66.01
C GLU A 291 -34.80 53.38 65.02
N GLN A 292 -35.65 52.47 64.54
CA GLN A 292 -36.84 52.85 63.75
C GLN A 292 -37.98 53.38 64.65
N ASN A 293 -37.98 53.02 65.96
CA ASN A 293 -38.88 53.53 67.00
C ASN A 293 -38.13 53.69 68.34
N LEU A 294 -38.60 54.58 69.23
CA LEU A 294 -37.97 54.97 70.52
C LEU A 294 -37.73 53.83 71.54
N THR A 295 -37.99 52.57 71.20
CA THR A 295 -37.88 51.40 72.10
C THR A 295 -37.06 50.23 71.54
N THR A 296 -36.60 50.28 70.29
CA THR A 296 -35.90 49.16 69.65
C THR A 296 -34.39 49.28 69.77
N TYR A 297 -33.70 48.20 70.17
CA TYR A 297 -32.25 48.14 70.36
C TYR A 297 -31.66 46.81 69.86
N CYS A 298 -30.38 46.79 69.53
CA CYS A 298 -29.70 45.57 69.11
C CYS A 298 -29.26 44.76 70.33
N SER A 299 -29.64 43.49 70.39
CA SER A 299 -29.17 42.53 71.41
C SER A 299 -29.07 41.13 70.81
N ASP A 300 -28.01 40.40 71.16
CA ASP A 300 -27.78 39.01 70.73
C ASP A 300 -27.89 38.80 69.21
N GLY A 301 -27.39 39.75 68.42
CA GLY A 301 -27.38 39.65 66.96
C GLY A 301 -28.74 39.82 66.29
N ARG A 302 -29.69 40.52 66.92
CA ARG A 302 -30.98 40.89 66.31
C ARG A 302 -31.51 42.20 66.88
N CYS A 303 -32.38 42.88 66.15
CA CYS A 303 -33.14 44.03 66.64
C CYS A 303 -34.34 43.55 67.48
N ILE A 304 -34.49 44.07 68.70
CA ILE A 304 -35.58 43.76 69.65
C ILE A 304 -36.28 45.06 70.07
#